data_AF-A0A843IZD9-F1
#
_entry.id   AF-A0A843IZD9-F1
#
_cell.length_a   1.000
_cell.length_b   1.000
_cell.length_c   1.000
_cell.angle_alpha   90.00
_cell.angle_beta   90.00
_cell.angle_gamma   90.00
#
_symmetry.space_group_name_H-M   'P 1'
#
loop_
_entity.id
_entity.type
_entity.pdbx_description
1 polymer ?
#
loop_
_entity_poly.entity_id
_entity_poly.type
_entity_poly.pdbx_seq_one_letter_code
_entity_poly.pdbx_strand_id
1 'polypeptide(L)'
;MGGEMITYQDLLEIGEEERNRIDFVRKVINQHKTTDLYRMAKIAEDYRKGKNKTIVDYQKLLYTVTGKAVPDNYSANYKIPSKFFKRFIVQETQFLLGNGIQWGGDTADRLGKDFESQLQKAAKDALAHGEAFGFMNFDHLDVFSLLEFAPLYDEENGSLRAGIRFWQIDASKPLRATLYEEDGYTEYIWKKREGNTINEDGQVYLPKRKYVQNIRESVADGTEIFDGEN
;
A
#
# COMPACT_ATOMS: atom_id res chain seq x y z
N MET A 1 14.34 2.44 18.94
CA MET A 1 14.03 3.88 18.93
C MET A 1 12.82 4.05 18.03
N GLY A 2 11.63 4.17 18.61
CA GLY A 2 10.41 4.44 17.83
C GLY A 2 10.53 5.85 17.28
N GLY A 3 10.54 6.00 15.96
CA GLY A 3 10.44 7.30 15.33
C GLY A 3 9.07 7.91 15.67
N GLU A 4 9.07 9.21 15.93
CA GLU A 4 7.87 10.02 16.15
C GLU A 4 6.88 9.79 15.00
N MET A 5 5.66 9.36 15.32
CA MET A 5 4.65 8.99 14.33
C MET A 5 4.23 10.23 13.54
N ILE A 6 4.35 10.18 12.21
CA ILE A 6 3.89 11.28 11.36
C ILE A 6 2.37 11.27 11.29
N THR A 7 1.75 12.43 11.46
CA THR A 7 0.30 12.58 11.59
C THR A 7 -0.28 13.45 10.48
N TYR A 8 -1.61 13.64 10.51
CA TYR A 8 -2.29 14.55 9.61
C TYR A 8 -1.96 16.03 9.90
N GLN A 9 -1.72 16.38 11.16
CA GLN A 9 -1.35 17.73 11.58
C GLN A 9 -0.01 18.15 10.97
N ASP A 10 0.98 17.25 10.91
CA ASP A 10 2.26 17.49 10.21
C ASP A 10 2.06 17.84 8.72
N LEU A 11 1.06 17.25 8.06
CA LEU A 11 0.74 17.56 6.67
C LEU A 11 0.13 18.97 6.55
N LEU A 12 -0.70 19.38 7.51
CA LEU A 12 -1.30 20.72 7.54
C LEU A 12 -0.25 21.81 7.79
N GLU A 13 0.73 21.57 8.66
CA GLU A 13 1.80 22.53 8.97
C GLU A 13 2.68 22.87 7.76
N ILE A 14 2.84 21.92 6.83
CA ILE A 14 3.65 22.09 5.61
C ILE A 14 2.99 23.04 4.61
N GLY A 15 1.66 23.14 4.64
CA GLY A 15 0.88 23.98 3.73
C GLY A 15 0.87 23.50 2.28
N GLU A 16 0.65 24.43 1.34
CA GLU A 16 0.44 24.12 -0.08
C GLU A 16 1.72 24.14 -0.93
N GLU A 17 2.90 24.39 -0.35
CA GLU A 17 4.14 24.41 -1.12
C GLU A 17 4.50 23.01 -1.62
N GLU A 18 4.41 22.80 -2.94
CA GLU A 18 4.54 21.49 -3.58
C GLU A 18 5.89 20.81 -3.29
N ARG A 19 6.97 21.58 -3.20
CA ARG A 19 8.30 21.03 -2.90
C ARG A 19 8.36 20.38 -1.53
N ASN A 20 7.81 21.04 -0.52
CA ASN A 20 7.79 20.52 0.84
C ASN A 20 6.85 19.30 0.94
N ARG A 21 5.71 19.32 0.21
CA ARG A 21 4.79 18.18 0.13
C ARG A 21 5.44 16.95 -0.51
N ILE A 22 6.23 17.12 -1.57
CA ILE A 22 6.97 16.03 -2.21
C ILE A 22 7.95 15.40 -1.21
N ASP A 23 8.73 16.23 -0.50
CA ASP A 23 9.69 15.73 0.49
C ASP A 23 8.99 15.04 1.67
N PHE A 24 7.84 15.57 2.10
CA PHE A 24 6.99 14.96 3.12
C PHE A 24 6.49 13.59 2.70
N VAL A 25 5.94 13.45 1.51
CA VAL A 25 5.43 12.16 1.00
C VAL A 25 6.55 11.12 0.99
N ARG A 26 7.75 11.50 0.54
CA ARG A 26 8.91 10.60 0.57
C ARG A 26 9.32 10.24 2.01
N LYS A 27 9.29 11.20 2.94
CA LYS A 27 9.58 10.98 4.37
C LYS A 27 8.60 9.97 4.97
N VAL A 28 7.29 10.17 4.78
CA VAL A 28 6.23 9.27 5.27
C VAL A 28 6.41 7.85 4.75
N ILE A 29 6.62 7.69 3.44
CA ILE A 29 6.82 6.35 2.85
C ILE A 29 8.03 5.66 3.46
N ASN A 30 9.16 6.36 3.60
CA ASN A 30 10.37 5.78 4.17
C ASN A 30 10.18 5.40 5.63
N GLN A 31 9.53 6.25 6.42
CA GLN A 31 9.24 5.98 7.81
C GLN A 31 8.29 4.79 7.95
N HIS A 32 7.20 4.75 7.18
CA HIS A 32 6.24 3.64 7.19
C HIS A 32 6.93 2.30 6.92
N LYS A 33 7.84 2.25 5.92
CA LYS A 33 8.63 1.05 5.62
C LYS A 33 9.55 0.60 6.77
N THR A 34 9.91 1.51 7.67
CA THR A 34 10.72 1.20 8.86
C THR A 34 9.88 0.80 10.07
N THR A 35 8.56 1.01 10.06
CA THR A 35 7.68 0.63 11.18
C THR A 35 7.63 -0.88 11.34
N ASP A 36 7.52 -1.34 12.59
CA ASP A 36 7.44 -2.77 12.90
C ASP A 36 6.19 -3.44 12.30
N LEU A 37 5.07 -2.71 12.24
CA LEU A 37 3.84 -3.13 11.55
C LEU A 37 4.11 -3.47 10.07
N TYR A 38 4.78 -2.57 9.34
CA TYR A 38 5.12 -2.81 7.93
C TYR A 38 6.06 -4.00 7.76
N ARG A 39 7.09 -4.13 8.62
CA ARG A 39 8.02 -5.27 8.58
C ARG A 39 7.28 -6.59 8.84
N MET A 40 6.38 -6.60 9.81
CA MET A 40 5.58 -7.78 10.15
C MET A 40 4.62 -8.14 9.01
N ALA A 41 3.90 -7.16 8.45
CA ALA A 41 3.04 -7.36 7.29
C ALA A 41 3.82 -7.92 6.09
N LYS A 42 5.06 -7.45 5.87
CA LYS A 42 5.92 -7.97 4.80
C LYS A 42 6.31 -9.43 5.03
N ILE A 43 6.61 -9.81 6.27
CA ILE A 43 6.86 -11.20 6.64
C ILE A 43 5.60 -12.03 6.40
N ALA A 44 4.45 -11.60 6.89
CA ALA A 44 3.19 -12.31 6.71
C ALA A 44 2.82 -12.48 5.23
N GLU A 45 3.04 -11.47 4.41
CA GLU A 45 2.84 -11.54 2.96
C GLU A 45 3.78 -12.54 2.28
N ASP A 46 5.04 -12.59 2.71
CA ASP A 46 6.00 -13.60 2.24
C ASP A 46 5.55 -15.02 2.64
N TYR A 47 5.03 -15.21 3.86
CA TYR A 47 4.42 -16.48 4.28
C TYR A 47 3.21 -16.84 3.42
N ARG A 48 2.33 -15.88 3.13
CA ARG A 48 1.13 -16.06 2.29
C ARG A 48 1.50 -16.45 0.86
N LYS A 49 2.59 -15.90 0.31
CA LYS A 49 3.14 -16.25 -1.01
C LYS A 49 3.93 -17.56 -1.01
N GLY A 50 4.15 -18.19 0.14
CA GLY A 50 4.99 -19.39 0.26
C GLY A 50 6.47 -19.09 0.08
N LYS A 51 6.92 -17.87 0.39
CA LYS A 51 8.32 -17.41 0.35
C LYS A 51 8.85 -17.19 1.77
N ASN A 52 8.56 -18.11 2.69
CA ASN A 52 8.97 -17.98 4.10
C ASN A 52 10.50 -17.82 4.22
N LYS A 53 10.95 -16.61 4.54
CA LYS A 53 12.38 -16.25 4.66
C LYS A 53 13.14 -17.14 5.64
N THR A 54 12.55 -17.50 6.76
CA THR A 54 13.24 -18.30 7.79
C THR A 54 13.72 -19.66 7.24
N ILE A 55 12.87 -20.34 6.47
CA ILE A 55 13.22 -21.63 5.86
C ILE A 55 14.08 -21.42 4.61
N VAL A 56 13.77 -20.39 3.81
CA VAL A 56 14.49 -20.08 2.57
C VAL A 56 15.95 -19.67 2.84
N ASP A 57 16.21 -18.95 3.92
CA ASP A 57 17.54 -18.45 4.27
C ASP A 57 18.36 -19.47 5.10
N TYR A 58 17.72 -20.53 5.62
CA TYR A 58 18.39 -21.56 6.41
C TYR A 58 19.52 -22.26 5.62
N GLN A 59 20.76 -22.20 6.10
CA GLN A 59 21.89 -22.90 5.49
C GLN A 59 22.41 -23.98 6.44
N LYS A 60 22.71 -25.16 5.88
CA LYS A 60 23.43 -26.21 6.60
C LYS A 60 24.88 -25.74 6.77
N LEU A 61 25.41 -25.90 7.99
CA LEU A 61 26.75 -25.45 8.35
C LEU A 61 27.60 -26.66 8.75
N LEU A 62 28.85 -26.67 8.31
CA LEU A 62 29.92 -27.55 8.77
C LEU A 62 30.88 -26.75 9.65
N TYR A 63 31.50 -27.41 10.62
CA TYR A 63 32.48 -26.79 11.50
C TYR A 63 33.88 -27.32 11.16
N THR A 64 34.84 -26.42 11.00
CA THR A 64 36.25 -26.78 10.84
C THR A 64 36.83 -27.29 12.17
N VAL A 65 38.01 -27.90 12.13
CA VAL A 65 38.76 -28.32 13.34
C VAL A 65 39.05 -27.13 14.27
N THR A 66 39.14 -25.92 13.72
CA THR A 66 39.27 -24.65 14.45
C THR A 66 37.95 -24.08 14.97
N GLY A 67 36.81 -24.74 14.73
CA GLY A 67 35.47 -24.33 15.16
C GLY A 67 34.79 -23.28 14.27
N LYS A 68 35.35 -22.95 13.10
CA LYS A 68 34.76 -21.98 12.18
C LYS A 68 33.57 -22.61 11.43
N ALA A 69 32.42 -21.94 11.45
CA ALA A 69 31.26 -22.34 10.65
C ALA A 69 31.47 -22.00 9.17
N VAL A 70 31.27 -22.99 8.30
CA VAL A 70 31.40 -22.91 6.84
C VAL A 70 30.13 -23.52 6.22
N PRO A 71 29.56 -22.96 5.14
CA PRO A 71 28.39 -23.54 4.49
C PRO A 71 28.68 -24.96 3.98
N ASP A 72 27.74 -25.88 4.21
CA ASP A 72 27.76 -27.24 3.66
C ASP A 72 27.36 -27.21 2.18
N ASN A 73 28.34 -27.37 1.30
CA ASN A 73 28.13 -27.42 -0.15
C ASN A 73 27.90 -28.84 -0.69
N TYR A 74 28.00 -29.87 0.15
CA TYR A 74 27.93 -31.28 -0.27
C TYR A 74 26.55 -31.89 -0.04
N SER A 75 25.90 -31.53 1.07
CA SER A 75 24.57 -32.04 1.38
C SER A 75 23.46 -31.26 0.66
N ALA A 76 22.49 -31.96 0.09
CA ALA A 76 21.29 -31.32 -0.43
C ALA A 76 20.52 -30.57 0.67
N ASN A 77 20.13 -29.32 0.39
CA ASN A 77 19.38 -28.45 1.31
C ASN A 77 17.98 -28.16 0.77
N TYR A 78 17.15 -29.21 0.67
CA TYR A 78 15.76 -29.08 0.22
C TYR A 78 14.91 -28.29 1.22
N LYS A 79 14.20 -27.27 0.73
CA LYS A 79 13.39 -26.35 1.53
C LYS A 79 11.99 -26.32 0.97
N ILE A 80 11.01 -26.75 1.76
CA ILE A 80 9.60 -26.76 1.37
C ILE A 80 8.86 -25.78 2.28
N PRO A 81 8.51 -24.57 1.78
CA PRO A 81 7.72 -23.64 2.54
C PRO A 81 6.28 -24.14 2.65
N SER A 82 5.76 -24.21 3.88
CA SER A 82 4.37 -24.60 4.11
C SER A 82 3.39 -23.51 3.63
N LYS A 83 2.24 -23.94 3.09
CA LYS A 83 1.13 -23.06 2.67
C LYS A 83 -0.01 -22.99 3.69
N PHE A 84 0.17 -23.48 4.92
CA PHE A 84 -0.88 -23.46 5.95
C PHE A 84 -1.41 -22.06 6.21
N PHE A 85 -0.53 -21.05 6.32
CA PHE A 85 -0.94 -19.66 6.54
C PHE A 85 -1.91 -19.14 5.48
N LYS A 86 -1.57 -19.33 4.19
CA LYS A 86 -2.47 -18.98 3.08
C LYS A 86 -3.80 -19.75 3.16
N ARG A 87 -3.76 -21.04 3.50
CA ARG A 87 -4.95 -21.88 3.58
C ARG A 87 -5.92 -21.39 4.66
N PHE A 88 -5.42 -21.03 5.84
CA PHE A 88 -6.25 -20.54 6.94
C PHE A 88 -6.90 -19.20 6.59
N ILE A 89 -6.14 -18.25 6.05
CA ILE A 89 -6.70 -16.96 5.61
C ILE A 89 -7.82 -17.16 4.57
N VAL A 90 -7.56 -17.97 3.54
CA VAL A 90 -8.56 -18.23 2.48
C VAL A 90 -9.79 -18.91 3.05
N GLN A 91 -9.61 -19.89 3.94
CA GLN A 91 -10.72 -20.61 4.56
C GLN A 91 -11.58 -19.69 5.42
N GLU A 92 -10.96 -18.86 6.27
CA GLU A 92 -11.65 -17.92 7.14
C GLU A 92 -12.41 -16.86 6.34
N THR A 93 -11.76 -16.23 5.35
CA THR A 93 -12.44 -15.26 4.49
C THR A 93 -13.62 -15.89 3.75
N GLN A 94 -13.47 -17.11 3.21
CA GLN A 94 -14.55 -17.78 2.50
C GLN A 94 -15.68 -18.20 3.43
N PHE A 95 -15.37 -18.56 4.67
CA PHE A 95 -16.39 -18.88 5.67
C PHE A 95 -17.24 -17.65 6.02
N LEU A 96 -16.62 -16.48 6.17
CA LEU A 96 -17.31 -15.25 6.56
C LEU A 96 -18.01 -14.55 5.39
N LEU A 97 -17.35 -14.44 4.24
CA LEU A 97 -17.79 -13.62 3.09
C LEU A 97 -18.17 -14.44 1.86
N GLY A 98 -18.13 -15.78 1.94
CA GLY A 98 -18.35 -16.65 0.79
C GLY A 98 -19.78 -16.67 0.26
N ASN A 99 -20.76 -16.34 1.11
CA ASN A 99 -22.18 -16.28 0.74
C ASN A 99 -22.60 -14.91 0.19
N GLY A 100 -21.66 -13.97 0.06
CA GLY A 100 -21.96 -12.58 -0.30
C GLY A 100 -22.54 -11.78 0.86
N ILE A 101 -22.86 -10.51 0.59
CA ILE A 101 -23.46 -9.60 1.58
C ILE A 101 -24.95 -9.47 1.31
N GLN A 102 -25.75 -9.53 2.36
CA GLN A 102 -27.17 -9.24 2.26
C GLN A 102 -27.40 -7.73 2.32
N TRP A 103 -27.91 -7.18 1.23
CA TRP A 103 -28.25 -5.77 1.13
C TRP A 103 -29.73 -5.51 1.40
N GLY A 104 -30.02 -4.35 2.00
CA GLY A 104 -31.37 -3.77 1.97
C GLY A 104 -31.51 -2.82 0.78
N GLY A 105 -32.54 -3.02 -0.05
CA GLY A 105 -32.85 -2.15 -1.20
C GLY A 105 -31.78 -2.14 -2.29
N ASP A 106 -31.69 -1.03 -3.04
CA ASP A 106 -30.84 -0.87 -4.23
C ASP A 106 -29.37 -0.50 -3.91
N THR A 107 -28.91 -0.79 -2.69
CA THR A 107 -27.59 -0.40 -2.19
C THR A 107 -26.46 -1.10 -2.96
N ALA A 108 -26.70 -2.35 -3.41
CA ALA A 108 -25.73 -3.15 -4.14
C ALA A 108 -25.29 -2.48 -5.46
N ASP A 109 -26.24 -1.90 -6.19
CA ASP A 109 -25.98 -1.31 -7.51
C ASP A 109 -25.14 -0.02 -7.42
N ARG A 110 -25.18 0.67 -6.28
CA ARG A 110 -24.42 1.90 -6.05
C ARG A 110 -22.95 1.69 -5.70
N LEU A 111 -22.61 0.51 -5.18
CA LEU A 111 -21.27 0.20 -4.67
C LEU A 111 -20.34 -0.41 -5.72
N GLY A 112 -20.88 -0.68 -6.91
CA GLY A 112 -20.15 -1.25 -8.03
C GLY A 112 -20.16 -2.77 -8.06
N LYS A 113 -19.96 -3.32 -9.26
CA LYS A 113 -20.03 -4.76 -9.53
C LYS A 113 -18.96 -5.57 -8.80
N ASP A 114 -17.81 -4.95 -8.54
CA ASP A 114 -16.65 -5.62 -7.94
C ASP A 114 -16.57 -5.47 -6.41
N PHE A 115 -17.58 -4.85 -5.79
CA PHE A 115 -17.56 -4.54 -4.35
C PHE A 115 -17.28 -5.76 -3.47
N GLU A 116 -17.98 -6.87 -3.70
CA GLU A 116 -17.79 -8.09 -2.90
C GLU A 116 -16.39 -8.68 -3.06
N SER A 117 -15.85 -8.65 -4.28
CA SER A 117 -14.49 -9.11 -4.57
C SER A 117 -13.45 -8.25 -3.84
N GLN A 118 -13.66 -6.94 -3.81
CA GLN A 118 -12.81 -5.99 -3.12
C GLN A 118 -12.93 -6.14 -1.60
N LEU A 119 -14.13 -6.36 -1.07
CA LEU A 119 -14.30 -6.66 0.36
C LEU A 119 -13.60 -7.95 0.76
N GLN A 120 -13.70 -9.00 -0.05
CA GLN A 120 -12.94 -10.23 0.19
C GLN A 120 -11.42 -10.00 0.13
N LYS A 121 -10.96 -9.10 -0.73
CA LYS A 121 -9.55 -8.68 -0.76
C LYS A 121 -9.18 -7.95 0.53
N ALA A 122 -10.00 -7.01 1.00
CA ALA A 122 -9.80 -6.30 2.26
C ALA A 122 -9.72 -7.25 3.44
N ALA A 123 -10.62 -8.23 3.53
CA ALA A 123 -10.58 -9.24 4.59
C ALA A 123 -9.31 -10.09 4.55
N LYS A 124 -8.86 -10.51 3.36
CA LYS A 124 -7.61 -11.28 3.20
C LYS A 124 -6.39 -10.45 3.60
N ASP A 125 -6.35 -9.19 3.20
CA ASP A 125 -5.23 -8.28 3.48
C ASP A 125 -5.23 -7.90 4.97
N ALA A 126 -6.39 -7.65 5.59
CA ALA A 126 -6.52 -7.41 7.02
C ALA A 126 -6.09 -8.62 7.86
N LEU A 127 -6.51 -9.84 7.50
CA LEU A 127 -6.05 -11.06 8.18
C LEU A 127 -4.55 -11.30 8.02
N ALA A 128 -3.96 -10.90 6.89
CA ALA A 128 -2.54 -11.09 6.63
C ALA A 128 -1.66 -10.00 7.28
N HIS A 129 -2.08 -8.74 7.20
CA HIS A 129 -1.26 -7.57 7.52
C HIS A 129 -1.71 -6.83 8.77
N GLY A 130 -2.85 -7.22 9.36
CA GLY A 130 -3.49 -6.57 10.51
C GLY A 130 -4.55 -5.55 10.09
N GLU A 131 -4.28 -4.80 9.01
CA GLU A 131 -5.13 -3.70 8.54
C GLU A 131 -5.20 -3.69 7.01
N ALA A 132 -6.33 -3.23 6.47
CA ALA A 132 -6.53 -2.96 5.05
C ALA A 132 -7.30 -1.64 4.91
N PHE A 133 -6.99 -0.88 3.87
CA PHE A 133 -7.56 0.45 3.63
C PHE A 133 -8.49 0.41 2.44
N GLY A 134 -9.72 0.89 2.61
CA GLY A 134 -10.70 1.01 1.54
C GLY A 134 -10.82 2.46 1.08
N PHE A 135 -10.78 2.69 -0.22
CA PHE A 135 -11.03 3.96 -0.87
C PHE A 135 -12.27 3.83 -1.76
N MET A 136 -13.33 4.59 -1.45
CA MET A 136 -14.54 4.59 -2.26
C MET A 136 -14.39 5.60 -3.39
N ASN A 137 -14.14 5.12 -4.60
CA ASN A 137 -13.98 5.94 -5.78
C ASN A 137 -15.30 6.02 -6.55
N PHE A 138 -16.20 6.91 -6.09
CA PHE A 138 -17.54 7.18 -6.63
C PHE A 138 -18.46 5.95 -6.84
N ASP A 139 -18.13 5.07 -7.77
CA ASP A 139 -18.89 3.88 -8.16
C ASP A 139 -18.21 2.54 -7.81
N HIS A 140 -16.98 2.54 -7.27
CA HIS A 140 -16.30 1.31 -6.86
C HIS A 140 -15.40 1.47 -5.63
N LEU A 141 -15.22 0.36 -4.90
CA LEU A 141 -14.28 0.27 -3.79
C LEU A 141 -12.90 -0.20 -4.28
N ASP A 142 -11.87 0.59 -4.02
CA ASP A 142 -10.48 0.18 -4.16
C ASP A 142 -9.88 -0.16 -2.80
N VAL A 143 -9.26 -1.34 -2.70
CA VAL A 143 -8.62 -1.78 -1.45
C VAL A 143 -7.11 -1.78 -1.58
N PHE A 144 -6.45 -1.16 -0.61
CA PHE A 144 -5.01 -1.11 -0.46
C PHE A 144 -4.56 -1.87 0.79
N SER A 145 -3.44 -2.56 0.63
CA SER A 145 -2.79 -3.25 1.74
C SER A 145 -1.87 -2.30 2.51
N LEU A 146 -1.53 -2.66 3.75
CA LEU A 146 -0.54 -1.91 4.54
C LEU A 146 0.84 -1.80 3.83
N LEU A 147 1.13 -2.71 2.90
CA LEU A 147 2.38 -2.69 2.13
C LEU A 147 2.41 -1.64 1.01
N GLU A 148 1.25 -1.13 0.63
CA GLU A 148 1.08 -0.20 -0.50
C GLU A 148 0.46 1.14 -0.05
N PHE A 149 0.09 1.27 1.23
CA PHE A 149 -0.56 2.46 1.77
C PHE A 149 0.03 2.83 3.14
N ALA A 150 0.44 4.09 3.27
CA ALA A 150 0.91 4.71 4.50
C ALA A 150 -0.19 5.64 5.04
N PRO A 151 -0.87 5.29 6.15
CA PRO A 151 -1.95 6.10 6.72
C PRO A 151 -1.41 7.33 7.46
N LEU A 152 -2.17 8.43 7.40
CA LEU A 152 -1.97 9.63 8.23
C LEU A 152 -3.18 9.80 9.14
N TYR A 153 -2.96 9.53 10.43
CA TYR A 153 -3.99 9.63 11.44
C TYR A 153 -4.03 11.02 12.06
N ASP A 154 -5.22 11.44 12.47
CA ASP A 154 -5.46 12.65 13.24
C ASP A 154 -4.94 12.50 14.68
N GLU A 155 -4.25 13.52 15.18
CA GLU A 155 -3.73 13.53 16.55
C GLU A 155 -4.81 13.61 17.63
N GLU A 156 -5.92 14.30 17.36
CA GLU A 156 -6.95 14.56 18.37
C GLU A 156 -7.90 13.38 18.53
N ASN A 157 -8.29 12.74 17.43
CA ASN A 157 -9.32 11.71 17.44
C ASN A 157 -8.88 10.35 16.88
N GLY A 158 -7.66 10.23 16.34
CA GLY A 158 -7.12 8.98 15.80
C GLY A 158 -7.77 8.51 14.49
N SER A 159 -8.61 9.32 13.86
CA SER A 159 -9.25 8.98 12.59
C SER A 159 -8.26 9.04 11.43
N LEU A 160 -8.46 8.21 10.40
CA LEU A 160 -7.70 8.27 9.16
C LEU A 160 -8.20 9.46 8.34
N ARG A 161 -7.39 10.52 8.21
CA ARG A 161 -7.76 11.76 7.50
C ARG A 161 -7.14 11.85 6.11
N ALA A 162 -5.95 11.31 5.97
CA ALA A 162 -5.20 11.30 4.73
C ALA A 162 -4.37 10.03 4.64
N GLY A 163 -3.79 9.77 3.47
CA GLY A 163 -2.81 8.70 3.35
C GLY A 163 -2.16 8.66 2.01
N ILE A 164 -1.05 7.94 1.96
CA ILE A 164 -0.19 7.90 0.79
C ILE A 164 -0.18 6.47 0.27
N ARG A 165 -0.79 6.25 -0.88
CA ARG A 165 -0.56 5.03 -1.64
C ARG A 165 0.76 5.15 -2.35
N PHE A 166 1.60 4.12 -2.29
CA PHE A 166 2.86 4.09 -3.02
C PHE A 166 3.09 2.75 -3.70
N TRP A 167 3.76 2.80 -4.84
CA TRP A 167 4.13 1.62 -5.60
C TRP A 167 5.56 1.74 -6.10
N GLN A 168 6.35 0.69 -5.84
CA GLN A 168 7.71 0.56 -6.32
C GLN A 168 8.06 -0.93 -6.44
N ILE A 169 8.50 -1.32 -7.64
CA ILE A 169 8.88 -2.72 -7.91
C ILE A 169 10.16 -3.10 -7.16
N ASP A 170 11.13 -2.19 -7.13
CA ASP A 170 12.43 -2.38 -6.48
C ASP A 170 13.05 -1.03 -6.12
N ALA A 171 13.97 -1.00 -5.15
CA ALA A 171 14.64 0.22 -4.68
C ALA A 171 15.38 1.00 -5.80
N SER A 172 15.78 0.31 -6.87
CA SER A 172 16.43 0.88 -8.06
C SER A 172 15.44 1.44 -9.10
N LYS A 173 14.14 1.17 -8.96
CA LYS A 173 13.10 1.57 -9.91
C LYS A 173 12.36 2.82 -9.46
N PRO A 174 11.67 3.51 -10.38
CA PRO A 174 10.87 4.68 -10.03
C PRO A 174 9.85 4.38 -8.93
N LEU A 175 9.68 5.35 -8.03
CA LEU A 175 8.64 5.34 -7.01
C LEU A 175 7.48 6.20 -7.53
N ARG A 176 6.26 5.66 -7.49
CA ARG A 176 5.02 6.42 -7.66
C ARG A 176 4.32 6.52 -6.33
N ALA A 177 3.76 7.69 -6.03
CA ALA A 177 2.92 7.87 -4.86
C ALA A 177 1.69 8.71 -5.20
N THR A 178 0.56 8.37 -4.59
CA THR A 178 -0.68 9.14 -4.64
C THR A 178 -0.98 9.55 -3.21
N LEU A 179 -1.00 10.85 -2.96
CA LEU A 179 -1.42 11.43 -1.69
C LEU A 179 -2.93 11.67 -1.77
N TYR A 180 -3.67 11.00 -0.90
CA TYR A 180 -5.10 11.18 -0.70
C TYR A 180 -5.32 12.10 0.49
N GLU A 181 -6.08 13.17 0.27
CA GLU A 181 -6.52 14.15 1.25
C GLU A 181 -8.06 14.20 1.27
N GLU A 182 -8.66 14.96 2.17
CA GLU A 182 -10.12 15.09 2.26
C GLU A 182 -10.74 15.81 1.05
N ASP A 183 -9.96 16.66 0.38
CA ASP A 183 -10.39 17.52 -0.72
C ASP A 183 -9.86 17.09 -2.08
N GLY A 184 -9.25 15.91 -2.16
CA GLY A 184 -8.79 15.32 -3.41
C GLY A 184 -7.50 14.53 -3.27
N TYR A 185 -6.89 14.21 -4.41
CA TYR A 185 -5.64 13.49 -4.45
C TYR A 185 -4.64 14.13 -5.42
N THR A 186 -3.36 13.93 -5.13
CA THR A 186 -2.23 14.41 -5.96
C THR A 186 -1.29 13.26 -6.24
N GLU A 187 -0.79 13.15 -7.47
CA GLU A 187 0.17 12.10 -7.84
C GLU A 187 1.58 12.65 -7.99
N TYR A 188 2.53 11.92 -7.42
CA TYR A 188 3.95 12.23 -7.43
C TYR A 188 4.77 11.09 -8.02
N ILE A 189 5.89 11.43 -8.65
CA ILE A 189 6.84 10.47 -9.19
C ILE A 189 8.29 10.85 -8.84
N TRP A 190 9.06 9.85 -8.40
CA TRP A 190 10.52 9.95 -8.25
C TRP A 190 11.15 9.02 -9.27
N LYS A 191 11.70 9.59 -10.34
CA LYS A 191 12.37 8.84 -11.40
C LYS A 191 13.84 8.63 -11.00
N LYS A 192 14.20 7.39 -10.65
CA LYS A 192 15.62 7.04 -10.52
C LYS A 192 16.18 6.66 -11.90
N ARG A 193 17.23 7.41 -12.30
CA ARG A 193 18.17 7.16 -13.41
C ARG A 193 17.74 7.69 -14.80
N GLU A 194 18.38 8.78 -15.21
CA GLU A 194 18.68 9.13 -16.61
C GLU A 194 20.21 9.37 -16.70
N GLY A 195 20.97 8.40 -17.23
CA GLY A 195 22.43 8.51 -17.34
C GLY A 195 23.19 8.53 -16.00
N ASN A 196 24.13 9.48 -15.86
CA ASN A 196 24.98 9.68 -14.66
C ASN A 196 24.35 10.59 -13.60
N THR A 197 23.16 11.15 -13.84
CA THR A 197 22.50 12.07 -12.91
C THR A 197 21.46 11.32 -12.09
N ILE A 198 21.64 11.31 -10.76
CA ILE A 198 20.63 10.83 -9.84
C ILE A 198 19.65 12.00 -9.62
N ASN A 199 18.56 12.05 -10.38
CA ASN A 199 17.45 12.95 -10.04
C ASN A 199 16.70 12.32 -8.85
N GLU A 200 17.07 12.75 -7.65
CA GLU A 200 16.39 12.39 -6.41
C GLU A 200 15.16 13.26 -6.13
N ASP A 201 15.02 14.35 -6.89
CA ASP A 201 13.94 15.31 -6.71
C ASP A 201 12.64 14.74 -7.28
N GLY A 202 11.64 14.62 -6.42
CA GLY A 202 10.30 14.22 -6.84
C GLY A 202 9.64 15.30 -7.67
N GLN A 203 8.70 14.90 -8.50
CA GLN A 203 7.93 15.81 -9.34
C GLN A 203 6.44 15.49 -9.21
N VAL A 204 5.61 16.53 -9.35
CA VAL A 204 4.17 16.37 -9.54
C VAL A 204 3.95 15.67 -10.88
N TYR A 205 3.34 14.49 -10.84
CA TYR A 205 2.97 13.74 -12.03
C TYR A 205 1.59 14.16 -12.54
N LEU A 206 0.61 14.23 -11.62
CA LEU A 206 -0.70 14.84 -11.87
C LEU A 206 -0.99 15.84 -10.74
N PRO A 207 -1.39 17.08 -11.09
CA PRO A 207 -1.75 18.08 -10.09
C PRO A 207 -2.99 17.64 -9.31
N LYS A 208 -3.23 18.30 -8.17
CA LYS A 208 -4.34 18.00 -7.27
C LYS A 208 -5.67 18.02 -8.02
N ARG A 209 -6.47 16.97 -7.82
CA ARG A 209 -7.82 16.83 -8.39
C ARG A 209 -8.78 16.40 -7.31
N LYS A 210 -9.97 17.00 -7.31
CA LYS A 210 -11.10 16.58 -6.49
C LYS A 210 -11.58 15.18 -6.91
N TYR A 211 -12.25 14.48 -6.01
CA TYR A 211 -12.65 13.09 -6.20
C TYR A 211 -13.75 12.91 -7.24
N VAL A 212 -14.74 13.80 -7.24
CA VAL A 212 -15.78 13.83 -8.28
C VAL A 212 -15.43 14.92 -9.27
N GLN A 213 -15.39 14.58 -10.56
CA GLN A 213 -15.27 15.55 -11.64
C GLN A 213 -16.59 15.60 -12.41
N ASN A 214 -17.23 16.76 -12.43
CA ASN A 214 -18.40 17.03 -13.25
C ASN A 214 -17.92 17.34 -14.67
N ILE A 215 -18.00 16.35 -15.55
CA ILE A 215 -17.63 16.46 -16.96
C ILE A 215 -18.88 16.90 -17.75
N ARG A 216 -18.77 18.00 -18.50
CA ARG A 216 -19.77 18.36 -19.53
C ARG A 216 -19.20 18.05 -20.90
N GLU A 217 -19.87 17.19 -21.65
CA GLU A 217 -19.54 16.94 -23.06
C GLU A 217 -20.45 17.78 -23.96
N SER A 218 -19.84 18.60 -24.83
CA SER A 218 -20.53 19.31 -25.91
C SER A 218 -20.03 18.78 -27.26
N VAL A 219 -20.95 18.62 -28.22
CA VAL A 219 -20.66 18.09 -29.58
C VAL A 219 -19.76 19.04 -30.39
N ALA A 220 -19.59 20.29 -29.95
CA ALA A 220 -18.81 21.30 -30.66
C ALA A 220 -17.39 21.52 -30.11
N ASP A 221 -17.17 21.40 -28.79
CA ASP A 221 -15.90 21.82 -28.13
C ASP A 221 -15.12 20.69 -27.44
N GLY A 222 -15.62 19.45 -27.48
CA GLY A 222 -14.97 18.32 -26.80
C GLY A 222 -15.24 18.31 -25.28
N THR A 223 -14.52 17.44 -24.57
CA THR A 223 -14.73 17.15 -23.14
C THR A 223 -14.07 18.23 -22.27
N GLU A 224 -14.88 19.08 -21.62
CA GLU A 224 -14.39 20.08 -20.64
C GLU A 224 -14.74 19.66 -19.20
N ILE A 225 -13.74 19.70 -18.31
CA ILE A 225 -13.91 19.48 -16.87
C ILE A 225 -14.40 20.80 -16.26
N PHE A 226 -15.66 20.84 -15.84
CA PHE A 226 -16.36 22.10 -15.49
C PHE A 226 -16.28 22.45 -14.01
N ASP A 227 -16.30 21.45 -13.12
CA ASP A 227 -16.14 21.61 -11.67
C ASP A 227 -15.89 20.24 -11.00
N GLY A 228 -15.51 20.22 -9.74
CA GLY A 228 -15.43 18.99 -8.96
C GLY A 228 -15.99 19.12 -7.55
N GLU A 229 -16.47 18.00 -7.01
CA GLU A 229 -16.96 17.87 -5.64
C GLU A 229 -16.06 16.91 -4.85
N ASN A 230 -16.05 17.06 -3.53
CA ASN A 230 -15.30 16.21 -2.60
C ASN A 230 -16.08 14.93 -2.29
#